data_AF-X1BV01-F1
#
_entry.id   AF-X1BV01-F1
#
_cell.length_a   1.000
_cell.length_b   1.000
_cell.length_c   1.000
_cell.angle_alpha   90.00
_cell.angle_beta   90.00
_cell.angle_gamma   90.00
#
_symmetry.space_group_name_H-M   'P 1'
#
loop_
_entity.id
_entity.type
_entity.pdbx_description
1 polymer ?
#
loop_
_entity_poly.entity_id
_entity_poly.type
_entity_poly.pdbx_seq_one_letter_code
_entity_poly.pdbx_strand_id
1 'polypeptide(L)' 'NCSAETRYKIARLSEWLTIGGGVPGCMHGGGSPDGARLVVRFTTPFEEYVDYAKKIMKIDEEVPEPKK' A
#
# COMPACT_ATOMS: atom_id res chain seq x y z
N ASN A 1 13.23 -33.73 -21.85
CA ASN A 1 13.41 -32.92 -23.09
C ASN A 1 12.04 -32.47 -23.58
N CYS A 2 11.82 -31.17 -23.81
CA CYS A 2 10.57 -30.61 -24.37
C CYS A 2 10.80 -30.02 -25.78
N SER A 3 9.73 -29.73 -26.54
CA SER A 3 9.86 -29.13 -27.87
C SER A 3 10.39 -27.69 -27.78
N ALA A 4 10.94 -27.16 -28.89
CA ALA A 4 11.37 -25.76 -28.96
C ALA A 4 10.20 -24.78 -28.72
N GLU A 5 9.03 -25.10 -29.27
CA GLU A 5 7.82 -24.29 -29.09
C GLU A 5 7.37 -24.22 -27.63
N THR A 6 7.40 -25.36 -26.91
CA THR A 6 7.07 -25.38 -25.48
C THR A 6 8.03 -24.50 -24.68
N ARG A 7 9.33 -24.55 -24.97
CA ARG A 7 10.33 -23.69 -24.30
C ARG A 7 10.09 -22.21 -24.58
N TYR A 8 9.79 -21.87 -25.82
CA TYR A 8 9.49 -20.49 -26.21
C TYR A 8 8.25 -19.94 -25.47
N LYS A 9 7.15 -20.70 -25.47
CA LYS A 9 5.91 -20.29 -24.79
C LYS A 9 6.11 -20.06 -23.30
N ILE A 10 6.83 -20.97 -22.63
CA ILE A 10 7.11 -20.84 -21.19
C ILE A 10 8.02 -19.64 -20.93
N ALA A 11 9.08 -19.45 -21.71
CA ALA A 11 9.97 -18.29 -21.54
C ALA A 11 9.22 -16.96 -21.69
N ARG A 12 8.35 -16.83 -22.69
CA ARG A 12 7.53 -15.62 -22.90
C ARG A 12 6.48 -15.41 -21.83
N LEU A 13 5.89 -16.48 -21.30
CA LEU A 13 4.97 -16.39 -20.17
C LEU A 13 5.70 -15.92 -18.92
N SER A 14 6.85 -16.51 -18.60
CA SER A 14 7.68 -16.08 -17.47
C SER A 14 8.07 -14.61 -17.59
N GLU A 15 8.53 -14.18 -18.77
CA GLU A 15 8.84 -12.76 -19.03
C GLU A 15 7.62 -11.85 -18.82
N TRP A 16 6.45 -12.23 -19.37
CA TRP A 16 5.23 -11.46 -19.20
C TRP A 16 4.86 -11.25 -17.73
N LEU A 17 5.03 -12.30 -16.90
CA LEU A 17 4.70 -12.29 -15.49
C LEU A 17 5.74 -11.56 -14.61
N THR A 18 7.02 -11.56 -14.97
CA THR A 18 8.10 -11.11 -14.08
C THR A 18 8.71 -9.76 -14.45
N ILE A 19 8.68 -9.37 -15.73
CA ILE A 19 9.25 -8.10 -16.21
C ILE A 19 8.41 -7.40 -17.28
N GLY A 20 7.36 -8.08 -17.80
CA GLY A 20 6.42 -7.54 -18.77
C GLY A 20 5.17 -6.93 -18.14
N GLY A 21 4.04 -7.02 -18.85
CA GLY A 21 2.77 -6.41 -18.45
C GLY A 21 2.16 -6.94 -17.14
N GLY A 22 2.61 -8.09 -16.64
CA GLY A 22 2.17 -8.64 -15.36
C GLY A 22 2.59 -7.79 -14.16
N VAL A 23 3.75 -7.12 -14.21
CA VAL A 23 4.30 -6.36 -13.06
C VAL A 23 3.53 -5.04 -12.81
N PRO A 24 3.31 -4.16 -13.82
CA PRO A 24 2.58 -2.92 -13.60
C PRO A 24 1.12 -3.13 -13.16
N GLY A 25 0.50 -4.24 -13.56
CA GLY A 25 -0.89 -4.56 -13.23
C GLY A 25 -1.13 -4.67 -11.72
N CYS A 26 -0.22 -5.31 -10.97
CA CYS A 26 -0.33 -5.41 -9.52
C CYS A 26 -0.01 -4.09 -8.79
N MET A 27 0.85 -3.25 -9.36
CA MET A 27 1.32 -2.01 -8.72
C MET A 27 0.34 -0.84 -8.87
N HIS A 28 -0.49 -0.83 -9.91
CA HIS A 28 -1.41 0.29 -10.20
C HIS A 28 -2.88 -0.12 -10.32
N GLY A 29 -3.22 -1.41 -10.26
CA GLY A 29 -4.60 -1.89 -10.43
C GLY A 29 -5.59 -1.34 -9.38
N GLY A 30 -5.10 -0.97 -8.19
CA GLY A 30 -5.89 -0.36 -7.12
C GLY A 30 -5.60 1.12 -6.87
N GLY A 31 -4.87 1.79 -7.77
CA GLY A 31 -4.29 3.12 -7.54
C GLY A 31 -2.85 3.05 -7.00
N SER A 32 -2.18 4.20 -6.92
CA SER A 32 -0.80 4.27 -6.45
C SER A 32 -0.70 4.02 -4.94
N PRO A 33 0.45 3.53 -4.42
CA PRO A 33 0.69 3.41 -2.98
C PRO A 33 0.46 4.72 -2.22
N ASP A 34 0.80 5.86 -2.82
CA ASP A 34 0.57 7.18 -2.22
C ASP A 34 -0.92 7.51 -2.10
N GLY A 35 -1.71 7.15 -3.11
CA GLY A 35 -3.17 7.29 -3.04
C GLY A 35 -3.77 6.44 -1.91
N ALA A 36 -3.34 5.18 -1.80
CA ALA A 36 -3.77 4.31 -0.70
C ALA A 36 -3.37 4.87 0.67
N ARG A 37 -2.14 5.38 0.80
CA ARG A 37 -1.65 6.02 2.04
C ARG A 37 -2.46 7.27 2.41
N LEU A 38 -2.86 8.07 1.43
CA LEU A 38 -3.70 9.24 1.64
C LEU A 38 -5.09 8.85 2.17
N VAL A 39 -5.72 7.84 1.57
CA VAL A 39 -7.03 7.33 2.01
C VAL A 39 -6.95 6.83 3.44
N VAL A 40 -5.97 5.98 3.77
CA VAL A 40 -5.78 5.48 5.14
C VAL A 40 -5.60 6.63 6.12
N ARG A 41 -4.78 7.63 5.80
CA ARG A 41 -4.59 8.81 6.66
C ARG A 41 -5.88 9.59 6.87
N PHE A 42 -6.71 9.73 5.83
CA PHE A 42 -7.95 10.48 5.92
C PHE A 42 -9.04 9.73 6.69
N THR A 43 -9.10 8.40 6.57
CA THR A 43 -10.16 7.59 7.22
C THR A 43 -9.78 7.10 8.61
N THR A 44 -8.52 7.26 9.04
CA THR A 44 -8.09 6.89 10.39
C THR A 44 -8.56 7.96 11.39
N PRO A 45 -9.32 7.60 12.44
CA PRO A 45 -9.80 8.55 13.44
C PRO A 45 -8.69 8.91 14.44
N PHE A 46 -7.70 9.70 14.00
CA PHE A 46 -6.53 10.03 14.82
C PHE A 46 -6.89 10.72 16.13
N GLU A 47 -7.88 11.61 16.14
CA GLU A 47 -8.33 12.31 17.35
C GLU A 47 -8.84 11.35 18.42
N GLU A 48 -9.60 10.31 18.03
CA GLU A 48 -10.08 9.30 18.98
C GLU A 48 -8.92 8.53 19.62
N TYR A 49 -7.90 8.20 18.84
CA TYR A 49 -6.71 7.52 19.34
C TYR A 49 -5.85 8.42 20.25
N VAL A 50 -5.77 9.71 19.94
CA VAL A 50 -5.16 10.72 20.82
C VAL A 50 -5.92 10.78 22.15
N ASP A 51 -7.25 10.80 22.12
CA ASP A 51 -8.08 10.79 23.34
C ASP A 51 -7.89 9.53 24.18
N TYR A 52 -7.79 8.36 23.53
CA TYR A 52 -7.48 7.11 24.23
C TYR A 52 -6.11 7.18 24.91
N ALA A 53 -5.09 7.69 24.21
CA ALA A 53 -3.76 7.86 24.79
C ALA A 53 -3.76 8.83 25.97
N LYS A 54 -4.45 9.98 25.86
CA LYS A 54 -4.63 10.95 26.95
C LYS A 54 -5.29 10.31 28.17
N LYS A 55 -6.36 9.52 27.98
CA LYS A 55 -7.06 8.82 29.07
C LYS A 55 -6.17 7.83 29.80
N ILE A 56 -5.37 7.04 29.06
CA ILE A 56 -4.42 6.07 29.65
C ILE A 56 -3.35 6.80 30.47
N MET A 57 -2.85 7.92 29.95
CA MET A 57 -1.77 8.68 30.56
C MET A 57 -2.23 9.72 31.60
N LYS A 58 -3.55 9.89 31.78
CA LYS A 58 -4.16 10.92 32.65
C LYS A 58 -3.68 12.33 32.29
N ILE A 59 -3.66 12.63 31.00
CA ILE A 59 -3.31 13.95 30.49
C ILE A 59 -4.61 14.74 30.30
N ASP A 60 -4.83 15.73 31.17
CA ASP A 60 -6.00 16.64 31.11
C ASP A 60 -5.70 17.93 30.31
N GLU A 61 -4.43 18.19 30.00
CA GLU A 61 -4.00 19.35 29.23
C GLU A 61 -4.34 19.18 27.74
N GLU A 62 -4.90 20.24 27.14
CA GLU A 62 -5.13 20.30 25.71
C GLU A 62 -3.83 20.59 24.97
N VAL A 63 -3.32 19.59 24.25
CA VAL A 63 -2.15 19.73 23.37
C VAL A 63 -2.64 19.94 21.94
N PRO A 64 -2.56 21.17 21.38
CA PRO A 64 -2.97 21.43 20.00
C PRO A 64 -1.99 20.80 19.01
N GLU A 65 -2.47 20.53 17.79
CA GLU A 65 -1.59 20.06 16.73
C GLU A 65 -0.43 21.05 16.48
N PRO A 66 0.80 20.55 16.27
CA PRO A 66 1.92 21.39 15.90
C PRO A 66 1.65 22.07 14.56
N LYS A 67 1.83 23.39 14.51
CA LYS A 67 1.74 24.17 13.27
C LYS A 67 2.88 23.75 12.34
N LYS A 68 2.54 23.50 11.07
CA LYS A 68 3.52 23.22 10.00
C LYS A 68 4.46 24.38 9.76
#